data_AF-A0A5C9BR31-F1
#
_entry.id   AF-A0A5C9BR31-F1
#
_cell.length_a   1.000
_cell.length_b   1.000
_cell.length_c   1.000
_cell.angle_alpha   90.00
_cell.angle_beta   90.00
_cell.angle_gamma   90.00
#
_symmetry.space_group_name_H-M   'P 1'
#
loop_
_entity.id
_entity.type
_entity.pdbx_description
1 polymer ?
#
loop_
_entity_poly.entity_id
_entity_poly.type
_entity_poly.pdbx_seq_one_letter_code
_entity_poly.pdbx_strand_id
1 'polypeptide(L)'
;MSNPAIEPGVRPVCDVLNAMPDVRTVYSCEGHPRAFVPSKPFVMFKAPAELAFGIHCMLAYGHGDGSLNFCWRLLAQFDDDASMTYTLTTSDVRVSEKHWRPFQEWTTKAMNRDLLQLANLLRARLLQPGQ
;
A
#
# COMPACT_ATOMS: atom_id res chain seq x y z
N MET A 1 12.56 15.94 13.56
CA MET A 1 11.54 14.91 13.84
C MET A 1 12.05 13.61 13.25
N SER A 2 12.28 12.60 14.08
CA SER A 2 12.71 11.27 13.63
C SER A 2 11.64 10.70 12.71
N ASN A 3 11.99 10.45 11.45
CA ASN A 3 11.14 9.69 10.53
C ASN A 3 10.93 8.31 11.19
N PRO A 4 9.71 7.88 11.52
CA PRO A 4 9.50 6.55 12.10
C PRO A 4 10.15 5.52 11.18
N ALA A 5 10.92 4.59 11.77
CA ALA A 5 11.66 3.62 11.00
C ALA A 5 10.68 2.79 10.15
N ILE A 6 10.76 2.93 8.82
CA ILE A 6 9.92 2.16 7.89
C ILE A 6 10.22 0.67 8.09
N GLU A 7 9.17 -0.10 8.40
CA GLU A 7 9.25 -1.53 8.64
C GLU A 7 9.79 -2.28 7.39
N PRO A 8 10.60 -3.35 7.55
CA PRO A 8 11.29 -3.97 6.42
C PRO A 8 10.37 -4.52 5.32
N GLY A 9 9.20 -5.06 5.67
CA GLY A 9 8.26 -5.67 4.73
C GLY A 9 7.57 -4.66 3.82
N VAL A 10 7.26 -3.47 4.33
CA VAL A 10 6.60 -2.38 3.56
C VAL A 10 7.61 -1.43 2.90
N ARG A 11 8.88 -1.47 3.31
CA ARG A 11 9.95 -0.63 2.77
C ARG A 11 10.04 -0.62 1.25
N PRO A 12 9.95 -1.75 0.51
CA PRO A 12 10.02 -1.72 -0.95
C PRO A 12 8.95 -0.83 -1.59
N VAL A 13 7.74 -0.79 -1.03
CA VAL A 13 6.64 0.06 -1.52
C VAL A 13 6.95 1.53 -1.21
N CYS A 14 7.41 1.82 0.01
CA CYS A 14 7.76 3.18 0.41
C CYS A 14 8.92 3.74 -0.42
N ASP A 15 9.96 2.94 -0.66
CA ASP A 15 11.12 3.35 -1.45
C ASP A 15 10.73 3.65 -2.90
N VAL A 16 9.85 2.84 -3.51
CA VAL A 16 9.35 3.10 -4.87
C VAL A 16 8.50 4.36 -4.93
N LEU A 17 7.62 4.58 -3.96
CA LEU A 17 6.81 5.80 -3.89
C LEU A 17 7.70 7.03 -3.69
N ASN A 18 8.63 7.02 -2.74
CA ASN A 18 9.51 8.15 -2.46
C ASN A 18 10.53 8.43 -3.59
N ALA A 19 10.72 7.50 -4.53
CA ALA A 19 11.52 7.71 -5.72
C ALA A 19 10.77 8.50 -6.82
N MET A 20 9.44 8.61 -6.73
CA MET A 20 8.64 9.38 -7.67
C MET A 20 8.69 10.89 -7.33
N PRO A 21 8.81 11.78 -8.33
CA PRO A 21 8.73 13.22 -8.10
C PRO A 21 7.44 13.60 -7.38
N ASP A 22 7.54 14.54 -6.44
CA ASP A 22 6.41 15.09 -5.65
C ASP A 22 5.64 14.06 -4.80
N VAL A 23 6.21 12.87 -4.59
CA VAL A 23 5.65 11.84 -3.72
C VAL A 23 6.43 11.76 -2.41
N ARG A 24 5.71 11.74 -1.28
CA ARG A 24 6.30 11.60 0.04
C ARG A 24 5.48 10.69 0.93
N THR A 25 6.07 9.59 1.41
CA THR A 25 5.50 8.77 2.47
C THR A 25 5.38 9.57 3.77
N VAL A 26 4.19 9.53 4.37
CA VAL A 26 3.86 10.15 5.65
C VAL A 26 3.93 9.12 6.78
N TYR A 27 3.33 7.94 6.56
CA TYR A 27 3.30 6.86 7.55
C TYR A 27 3.12 5.51 6.86
N SER A 28 3.53 4.42 7.50
CA SER A 28 3.40 3.08 6.92
C SER A 28 3.38 2.01 8.00
N CYS A 29 2.75 0.88 7.70
CA CYS A 29 2.84 -0.37 8.47
C CYS A 29 2.88 -1.55 7.50
N GLU A 30 3.69 -2.58 7.77
CA GLU A 30 3.70 -3.82 6.98
C GLU A 30 2.54 -4.75 7.33
N GLY A 31 1.83 -4.42 8.42
CA GLY A 31 0.72 -5.16 8.96
C GLY A 31 1.17 -6.33 9.83
N HIS A 32 0.41 -6.58 10.89
CA HIS A 32 0.75 -7.58 11.89
C HIS A 32 -0.47 -8.46 12.19
N PRO A 33 -0.60 -9.65 11.58
CA PRO A 33 -1.79 -10.50 11.77
C PRO A 33 -1.88 -11.10 13.18
N ARG A 34 -0.73 -11.26 13.85
CA ARG A 34 -0.60 -11.96 15.15
C ARG A 34 -0.13 -11.04 16.29
N ALA A 35 -0.15 -9.73 16.09
CA ALA A 35 0.11 -8.79 17.18
C ALA A 35 -1.04 -8.78 18.18
N PHE A 36 -0.79 -8.30 19.40
CA PHE A 36 -1.81 -8.13 20.43
C PHE A 36 -3.00 -7.29 19.91
N VAL A 37 -2.71 -6.28 19.09
CA VAL A 37 -3.68 -5.58 18.26
C VAL A 37 -3.32 -5.83 16.79
N PRO A 38 -4.08 -6.66 16.07
CA PRO A 38 -3.81 -6.90 14.66
C PRO A 38 -3.92 -5.63 13.82
N SER A 39 -3.00 -5.45 12.87
CA SER A 39 -3.01 -4.31 11.96
C SER A 39 -2.92 -4.75 10.50
N LYS A 40 -3.58 -4.00 9.60
CA LYS A 40 -3.45 -4.18 8.15
C LYS A 40 -2.19 -3.48 7.64
N PRO A 41 -1.60 -3.94 6.53
CA PRO A 41 -0.60 -3.16 5.82
C PRO A 41 -1.21 -1.86 5.29
N PHE A 42 -0.45 -0.78 5.36
CA PHE A 42 -0.79 0.45 4.67
C PHE A 42 0.44 1.32 4.40
N VAL A 43 0.33 2.19 3.41
CA VAL A 43 1.25 3.32 3.20
C VAL A 43 0.41 4.58 2.98
N MET A 44 0.57 5.56 3.86
CA MET A 44 0.03 6.91 3.72
C MET A 44 1.06 7.79 3.05
N PHE A 45 0.67 8.55 2.02
CA PHE A 45 1.60 9.40 1.28
C PHE A 45 0.90 10.62 0.68
N LYS A 46 1.69 11.66 0.42
CA LYS A 46 1.33 12.81 -0.42
C LYS A 46 1.78 12.54 -1.84
N ALA A 47 0.98 12.94 -2.83
CA ALA A 47 1.28 12.81 -4.25
C ALA A 47 0.40 13.78 -5.07
N PRO A 48 0.75 14.07 -6.33
CA PRO A 48 -0.18 14.67 -7.29
C PRO A 48 -1.40 13.76 -7.54
N ALA A 49 -2.58 14.36 -7.74
CA ALA A 49 -3.82 13.62 -7.94
C ALA A 49 -3.79 12.70 -9.17
N GLU A 50 -3.10 13.12 -10.24
CA GLU A 50 -2.93 12.32 -11.47
C GLU A 50 -2.15 11.03 -11.20
N LEU A 51 -1.06 11.12 -10.43
CA LEU A 51 -0.27 9.94 -10.04
C LEU A 51 -1.08 9.01 -9.13
N ALA A 52 -1.81 9.56 -8.17
CA ALA A 52 -2.71 8.79 -7.32
C ALA A 52 -3.80 8.06 -8.12
N PHE A 53 -4.37 8.73 -9.14
CA PHE A 53 -5.31 8.11 -10.06
C PHE A 53 -4.66 6.99 -10.89
N GLY A 54 -3.43 7.18 -11.38
CA GLY A 54 -2.66 6.14 -12.05
C GLY A 54 -2.45 4.89 -11.18
N ILE A 55 -2.11 5.08 -9.89
CA ILE A 55 -2.03 3.99 -8.91
C ILE A 55 -3.39 3.30 -8.76
N HIS A 56 -4.48 4.05 -8.59
CA HIS A 56 -5.82 3.49 -8.45
C HIS A 56 -6.19 2.57 -9.64
N CYS A 57 -5.97 3.04 -10.87
CA CYS A 57 -6.20 2.25 -12.08
C CYS A 57 -5.32 1.01 -12.12
N MET A 58 -4.03 1.13 -11.82
CA MET A 58 -3.10 -0.01 -11.77
C MET A 58 -3.58 -1.11 -10.81
N LEU A 59 -4.08 -0.75 -9.62
CA LEU A 59 -4.58 -1.72 -8.65
C LEU A 59 -5.82 -2.47 -9.15
N ALA A 60 -6.72 -1.77 -9.85
CA ALA A 60 -7.89 -2.40 -10.46
C ALA A 60 -7.48 -3.47 -11.50
N TYR A 61 -6.46 -3.19 -12.32
CA TYR A 61 -5.93 -4.15 -13.29
C TYR A 61 -5.14 -5.30 -12.64
N GLY A 62 -4.27 -5.00 -11.67
CA GLY A 62 -3.42 -6.00 -11.01
C GLY A 62 -4.20 -7.04 -10.18
N HIS A 63 -5.42 -6.69 -9.75
CA HIS A 63 -6.33 -7.68 -9.20
C HIS A 63 -6.95 -8.56 -10.30
N GLY A 64 -7.36 -7.96 -11.42
CA GLY A 64 -8.00 -8.67 -12.53
C GLY A 64 -7.10 -9.67 -13.26
N ASP A 65 -5.78 -9.45 -13.29
CA ASP A 65 -4.81 -10.36 -13.92
C ASP A 65 -4.15 -11.37 -12.95
N GLY A 66 -4.49 -11.30 -11.65
CA GLY A 66 -3.95 -12.19 -10.62
C GLY A 66 -2.50 -11.89 -10.21
N SER A 67 -1.94 -10.74 -10.60
CA SER A 67 -0.58 -10.34 -10.21
C SER A 67 -0.47 -10.02 -8.71
N LEU A 68 -1.56 -9.61 -8.06
CA LEU A 68 -1.63 -9.42 -6.61
C LEU A 68 -2.45 -10.53 -5.95
N ASN A 69 -1.89 -11.12 -4.90
CA ASN A 69 -2.55 -12.16 -4.11
C ASN A 69 -3.63 -11.58 -3.21
N PHE A 70 -3.52 -10.35 -2.71
CA PHE A 70 -4.57 -9.67 -1.93
C PHE A 70 -5.24 -8.54 -2.72
N CYS A 71 -6.49 -8.23 -2.37
CA CYS A 71 -7.16 -7.04 -2.90
C CYS A 71 -6.56 -5.77 -2.26
N TRP A 72 -5.95 -4.93 -3.09
CA TRP A 72 -5.44 -3.61 -2.70
C TRP A 72 -6.35 -2.50 -3.20
N ARG A 73 -6.35 -1.38 -2.48
CA ARG A 73 -7.08 -0.18 -2.86
C ARG A 73 -6.32 1.08 -2.45
N LEU A 74 -6.69 2.17 -3.10
CA LEU A 74 -6.27 3.52 -2.72
C LEU A 74 -7.46 4.26 -2.11
N LEU A 75 -7.25 4.87 -0.95
CA LEU A 75 -8.17 5.80 -0.32
C LEU A 75 -7.61 7.20 -0.42
N ALA A 76 -8.50 8.19 -0.48
CA ALA A 76 -8.13 9.59 -0.55
C ALA A 76 -8.87 10.35 0.56
N GLN A 77 -8.15 11.21 1.28
CA GLN A 77 -8.68 12.05 2.33
C GLN A 77 -8.20 13.48 2.12
N PHE A 78 -9.09 14.46 2.35
CA PHE A 78 -8.72 15.87 2.40
C PHE A 78 -8.11 16.21 3.76
N ASP A 79 -7.05 17.00 3.72
CA ASP A 79 -6.47 17.65 4.88
C ASP A 79 -7.02 19.07 5.05
N ASP A 80 -6.77 19.68 6.20
CA ASP A 80 -7.32 21.00 6.56
C ASP A 80 -6.85 22.14 5.63
N ASP A 81 -5.71 21.94 4.94
CA ASP A 81 -5.13 22.88 3.97
C ASP A 81 -5.64 22.65 2.53
N ALA A 82 -6.71 21.85 2.37
CA ALA A 82 -7.26 21.39 1.10
C ALA A 82 -6.31 20.54 0.24
N SER A 83 -5.14 20.14 0.77
CA SER A 83 -4.33 19.10 0.15
C SER A 83 -4.94 17.71 0.38
N MET A 84 -4.43 16.70 -0.33
CA MET A 84 -4.89 15.32 -0.20
C MET A 84 -3.79 14.43 0.38
N THR A 85 -4.21 13.51 1.26
CA THR A 85 -3.40 12.38 1.69
C THR A 85 -4.02 11.10 1.14
N TYR A 86 -3.19 10.27 0.51
CA TYR A 86 -3.61 8.99 -0.04
C TYR A 86 -3.15 7.85 0.86
N THR A 87 -4.00 6.83 1.02
CA THR A 87 -3.68 5.62 1.77
C THR A 87 -3.80 4.41 0.85
N LEU A 88 -2.66 3.78 0.56
CA LEU A 88 -2.58 2.49 -0.10
C LEU A 88 -2.71 1.40 0.94
N THR A 89 -3.78 0.60 0.89
CA THR A 89 -4.04 -0.45 1.88
C THR A 89 -4.80 -1.60 1.25
N THR A 90 -4.92 -2.71 1.98
CA THR A 90 -5.72 -3.85 1.55
C THR A 90 -7.21 -3.66 1.91
N SER A 91 -8.07 -4.01 0.97
CA SER A 91 -9.52 -4.18 1.19
C SER A 91 -9.95 -5.65 1.23
N ASP A 92 -8.98 -6.55 1.32
CA ASP A 92 -9.21 -7.98 1.26
C ASP A 92 -9.88 -8.49 2.53
N VAL A 93 -10.93 -9.29 2.36
CA VAL A 93 -11.71 -9.84 3.49
C VAL A 93 -10.90 -10.78 4.37
N ARG A 94 -9.83 -11.39 3.84
CA ARG A 94 -8.89 -12.22 4.62
C ARG A 94 -8.06 -11.41 5.59
N VAL A 95 -7.92 -10.10 5.35
CA VAL A 95 -7.19 -9.17 6.20
C VAL A 95 -8.19 -8.38 7.04
N SER A 96 -8.92 -9.08 7.91
CA SER A 96 -9.91 -8.46 8.82
C SER A 96 -9.25 -7.98 10.11
N GLU A 97 -9.59 -6.77 10.55
CA GLU A 97 -9.27 -6.28 11.90
C GLU A 97 -10.17 -6.90 12.98
N LYS A 98 -11.32 -7.49 12.59
CA LYS A 98 -12.27 -8.10 13.51
C LYS A 98 -11.94 -9.57 13.72
N HIS A 99 -11.69 -9.92 14.98
CA HIS A 99 -10.99 -11.11 15.47
C HIS A 99 -11.78 -12.43 15.39
N TRP A 100 -12.82 -12.54 14.54
CA TRP A 100 -13.83 -13.61 14.68
C TRP A 100 -14.09 -14.45 13.41
N ARG A 101 -13.22 -14.44 12.40
CA ARG A 101 -13.42 -15.36 11.25
C ARG A 101 -12.37 -16.47 11.25
N PRO A 102 -12.77 -17.74 11.41
CA PRO A 102 -11.86 -18.90 11.39
C PRO A 102 -11.37 -19.27 9.98
N PHE A 103 -11.57 -18.39 8.98
CA PHE A 103 -11.26 -18.67 7.59
C PHE A 103 -10.09 -17.80 7.13
N GLN A 104 -8.92 -18.45 7.02
CA GLN A 104 -7.64 -17.94 6.53
C GLN A 104 -7.17 -16.62 7.14
N GLU A 105 -6.50 -16.74 8.29
CA GLU A 105 -5.51 -15.74 8.70
C GLU A 105 -4.45 -15.60 7.60
N TRP A 106 -4.29 -14.39 7.08
CA TRP A 106 -3.12 -14.08 6.26
C TRP A 106 -1.85 -14.18 7.12
N THR A 107 -0.71 -14.48 6.49
CA THR A 107 0.58 -14.57 7.19
C THR A 107 1.45 -13.38 6.81
N THR A 108 2.32 -12.94 7.72
CA THR A 108 3.34 -11.92 7.42
C THR A 108 4.15 -12.30 6.17
N LYS A 109 4.50 -13.58 6.01
CA LYS A 109 5.20 -14.08 4.80
C LYS A 109 4.38 -13.90 3.52
N ALA A 110 3.08 -14.21 3.55
CA ALA A 110 2.21 -14.03 2.40
C ALA A 110 2.07 -12.54 2.04
N MET A 111 1.93 -11.68 3.05
CA MET A 111 1.80 -10.24 2.82
C MET A 111 3.10 -9.60 2.35
N ASN A 112 4.26 -9.98 2.89
CA ASN A 112 5.54 -9.45 2.45
C ASN A 112 5.82 -9.80 0.97
N ARG A 113 5.37 -10.96 0.50
CA ARG A 113 5.42 -11.29 -0.94
C ARG A 113 4.54 -10.34 -1.75
N ASP A 114 3.34 -10.06 -1.25
CA ASP A 114 2.40 -9.19 -1.96
C ASP A 114 2.84 -7.71 -1.95
N LEU A 115 3.40 -7.23 -0.85
CA LEU A 115 4.05 -5.92 -0.74
C LEU A 115 5.21 -5.78 -1.73
N LEU A 116 6.05 -6.80 -1.87
CA LEU A 116 7.12 -6.81 -2.87
C LEU A 116 6.56 -6.76 -4.29
N GLN A 117 5.51 -7.53 -4.57
CA GLN A 117 4.87 -7.56 -5.88
C GLN A 117 4.17 -6.23 -6.21
N LEU A 118 3.53 -5.61 -5.24
CA LEU A 118 2.97 -4.27 -5.35
C LEU A 118 4.06 -3.22 -5.66
N ALA A 119 5.21 -3.29 -4.99
CA ALA A 119 6.35 -2.43 -5.29
C ALA A 119 6.86 -2.63 -6.73
N ASN A 120 6.92 -3.87 -7.21
CA ASN A 120 7.30 -4.18 -8.58
C ASN A 120 6.30 -3.62 -9.60
N LEU A 121 5.00 -3.73 -9.35
CA LEU A 121 3.97 -3.16 -10.21
C LEU A 121 4.06 -1.63 -10.28
N LEU A 122 4.21 -0.97 -9.13
CA LEU A 122 4.42 0.48 -9.06
C LEU A 122 5.64 0.90 -9.89
N ARG A 123 6.77 0.20 -9.73
CA ARG A 123 8.00 0.48 -10.49
C ARG A 123 7.80 0.26 -11.99
N ALA A 124 7.18 -0.84 -12.38
CA ALA A 124 6.99 -1.22 -13.79
C ALA A 124 5.97 -0.34 -14.52
N ARG A 125 5.05 0.31 -13.82
CA ARG A 125 3.96 1.07 -14.45
C ARG A 125 4.11 2.57 -14.32
N LEU A 126 4.84 3.07 -13.32
CA LEU A 126 4.85 4.49 -12.97
C LEU A 126 6.26 5.11 -12.95
N LEU A 127 7.33 4.30 -12.96
CA LEU A 127 8.71 4.78 -13.03
C LEU A 127 9.38 4.53 -14.38
N GLN A 128 8.64 4.05 -15.39
CA GLN A 128 9.21 3.89 -16.73
C GLN A 128 9.18 5.24 -17.47
N PRO A 129 10.33 5.71 -17.99
CA PRO A 129 10.38 6.93 -18.79
C PRO A 129 9.74 6.67 -20.16
N GLY A 130 8.66 7.41 -20.47
CA GLY A 130 8.07 7.48 -21.81
C GLY A 130 7.08 6.37 -22.16
N GLN A 131 5.80 6.69 -22.00
CA GLN A 131 4.79 6.39 -23.02
C GLN A 131 4.23 7.70 -23.54
#